data_AF-A0A2H0QLN0-F1
#
_entry.id   AF-A0A2H0QLN0-F1
#
_cell.length_a   1.000
_cell.length_b   1.000
_cell.length_c   1.000
_cell.angle_alpha   90.00
_cell.angle_beta   90.00
_cell.angle_gamma   90.00
#
_symmetry.space_group_name_H-M   'P 1'
#
loop_
_entity.id
_entity.type
_entity.pdbx_description
1 polymer ?
#
loop_
_entity_poly.entity_id
_entity_poly.type
_entity_poly.pdbx_seq_one_letter_code
_entity_poly.pdbx_strand_id
1 'polypeptide(L)'
;MFNALKYTEILEQAGFTREQAEKSIKVLIEIMETNLSTKQDSIELRFNMKSEFTEFRNEMQTDFAEFRSEMQSEFTEFRNEIQTEFTEFRNEIQTEFAEFRTEIRKDFAEFKNEIRSDISRLENEMKLLEHRMTIKLGTLMVVAMTVLTTINKFI
;
A
#
# COMPACT_ATOMS: atom_id res chain seq x y z
N MET A 1 -62.88 28.45 9.78
CA MET A 1 -63.92 28.45 8.73
C MET A 1 -64.52 29.85 8.72
N PHE A 2 -64.56 30.48 7.55
CA PHE A 2 -65.11 31.83 7.40
C PHE A 2 -66.64 31.78 7.53
N ASN A 3 -67.23 32.55 8.44
CA ASN A 3 -68.68 32.55 8.66
C ASN A 3 -69.31 33.70 7.87
N ALA A 4 -69.64 33.44 6.61
CA ALA A 4 -70.17 34.43 5.68
C ALA A 4 -71.44 35.12 6.22
N LEU A 5 -72.34 34.37 6.85
CA LEU A 5 -73.62 34.88 7.36
C LEU A 5 -73.43 35.92 8.49
N LYS A 6 -72.51 35.63 9.42
CA LYS A 6 -72.16 36.56 10.50
C LYS A 6 -71.56 37.86 9.95
N TYR A 7 -70.73 37.77 8.92
CA TYR A 7 -70.10 38.95 8.33
C TYR A 7 -71.06 39.76 7.46
N THR A 8 -72.00 39.12 6.76
CA THR A 8 -73.08 39.84 6.06
C THR A 8 -73.95 40.62 7.04
N GLU A 9 -74.32 40.03 8.18
CA GLU A 9 -75.11 40.72 9.23
C GLU A 9 -74.38 41.95 9.81
N ILE A 10 -73.06 41.85 10.03
CA ILE A 10 -72.25 42.98 10.51
C ILE A 10 -72.24 44.14 9.50
N LEU A 11 -72.12 43.83 8.20
CA LEU A 11 -72.12 44.84 7.15
C LEU A 11 -73.49 45.52 7.02
N GLU A 12 -74.58 44.75 7.10
CA GLU A 12 -75.95 45.30 7.12
C GLU A 12 -76.16 46.24 8.33
N GLN A 13 -75.70 45.85 9.52
CA GLN A 13 -75.75 46.69 10.73
C GLN A 13 -74.90 47.96 10.62
N ALA A 14 -73.83 47.93 9.83
CA ALA A 14 -72.99 49.08 9.53
C ALA A 14 -73.59 50.02 8.45
N GLY A 15 -74.78 49.71 7.93
CA GLY A 15 -75.52 50.55 6.99
C GLY A 15 -75.34 50.16 5.52
N PHE A 16 -74.69 49.04 5.20
CA PHE A 16 -74.65 48.52 3.84
C PHE A 16 -75.99 47.87 3.47
N THR A 17 -76.39 48.00 2.20
CA THR A 17 -77.51 47.18 1.70
C THR A 17 -77.11 45.71 1.63
N ARG A 18 -78.10 44.82 1.73
CA ARG A 18 -77.87 43.38 1.63
C ARG A 18 -77.08 42.97 0.38
N GLU A 19 -77.40 43.55 -0.77
CA GLU A 19 -76.70 43.29 -2.03
C GLU A 19 -75.22 43.71 -1.98
N GLN A 20 -74.92 44.86 -1.36
CA GLN A 20 -73.54 45.33 -1.19
C GLN A 20 -72.75 44.44 -0.21
N ALA A 21 -73.39 43.99 0.88
CA ALA A 21 -72.79 43.07 1.83
C ALA A 21 -72.45 41.72 1.18
N GLU A 22 -73.41 41.13 0.45
CA GLU A 22 -73.21 39.86 -0.25
C GLU A 22 -72.09 39.93 -1.31
N LYS A 23 -72.05 40.99 -2.13
CA LYS A 23 -70.96 41.18 -3.13
C LYS A 23 -69.59 41.34 -2.47
N SER A 24 -69.50 42.11 -1.38
CA SER A 24 -68.25 42.34 -0.67
C SER A 24 -67.71 41.05 -0.05
N ILE A 25 -68.59 40.25 0.55
CA ILE A 25 -68.22 38.95 1.13
C ILE A 25 -67.83 37.95 0.05
N LYS A 26 -68.52 37.95 -1.11
CA LYS A 26 -68.16 37.10 -2.25
C LYS A 26 -66.76 37.38 -2.76
N VAL A 27 -66.40 38.66 -2.95
CA VAL A 27 -65.04 39.07 -3.34
C VAL A 27 -64.02 38.65 -2.28
N LEU A 28 -64.34 38.81 -1.00
CA LEU A 28 -63.44 38.42 0.09
C LEU A 28 -63.20 36.90 0.12
N ILE A 29 -64.25 36.09 -0.06
CA ILE A 29 -64.13 34.63 -0.15
C ILE A 29 -63.28 34.24 -1.36
N GLU A 30 -63.52 34.84 -2.52
CA GLU A 30 -62.74 34.57 -3.74
C GLU A 30 -61.26 34.89 -3.55
N ILE A 31 -60.93 36.04 -2.93
CA ILE A 31 -59.54 36.41 -2.60
C ILE A 31 -58.92 35.42 -1.61
N MET A 32 -59.69 34.97 -0.61
CA MET A 32 -59.22 34.01 0.38
C MET A 32 -58.96 32.63 -0.23
N GLU A 33 -59.83 32.15 -1.13
CA GLU A 33 -59.68 30.85 -1.78
C GLU A 33 -58.57 30.84 -2.84
N THR A 34 -58.34 31.97 -3.52
CA THR A 34 -57.32 32.07 -4.58
C THR A 34 -55.91 32.37 -4.05
N ASN A 35 -55.78 33.12 -2.95
CA ASN A 35 -54.47 33.62 -2.51
C ASN A 35 -54.00 33.08 -1.15
N LEU A 36 -54.86 32.40 -0.37
CA LEU A 36 -54.48 31.88 0.93
C LEU A 36 -54.46 30.36 0.92
N SER A 37 -53.38 29.79 1.44
CA SER A 37 -53.30 28.37 1.70
C SER A 37 -54.24 27.97 2.85
N THR A 38 -54.89 26.84 2.68
CA THR A 38 -55.83 26.30 3.65
C THR A 38 -55.09 25.61 4.80
N LYS A 39 -55.83 25.30 5.87
CA LYS A 39 -55.30 24.43 6.94
C LYS A 39 -54.93 23.04 6.42
N GLN A 40 -55.64 22.56 5.39
CA GLN A 40 -55.38 21.25 4.80
C GLN A 40 -54.04 21.26 4.08
N ASP A 41 -53.75 22.29 3.28
CA ASP A 41 -52.47 22.46 2.56
C ASP A 41 -51.29 22.48 3.55
N SER A 42 -51.47 23.14 4.70
CA SER A 42 -50.46 23.16 5.76
C SER A 42 -50.24 21.78 6.40
N ILE A 43 -51.29 20.96 6.52
CA ILE A 43 -51.19 19.59 7.04
C ILE A 43 -50.48 18.69 6.02
N GLU A 44 -50.85 18.81 4.74
CA GLU A 44 -50.23 18.07 3.65
C GLU A 44 -48.75 18.40 3.53
N LEU A 45 -48.38 19.68 3.54
CA LEU A 45 -46.97 20.10 3.52
C LEU A 45 -46.19 19.53 4.71
N ARG A 46 -46.77 19.54 5.92
CA ARG A 46 -46.14 18.93 7.11
C ARG A 46 -45.95 17.42 6.95
N PHE A 47 -46.92 16.74 6.35
CA PHE A 47 -46.83 15.30 6.10
C PHE A 47 -45.73 14.99 5.09
N ASN A 48 -45.71 15.72 3.97
CA ASN A 48 -44.71 15.54 2.91
C ASN A 48 -43.30 15.80 3.44
N MET A 49 -43.07 16.92 4.14
CA MET A 49 -41.77 17.21 4.75
C MET A 49 -41.33 16.13 5.75
N LYS A 50 -42.27 15.54 6.50
CA LYS A 50 -41.94 14.46 7.43
C LYS A 50 -41.59 13.16 6.68
N SER A 51 -42.25 12.88 5.56
CA SER A 51 -41.92 11.74 4.70
C SER A 51 -40.53 11.91 4.11
N GLU A 52 -40.27 13.04 3.44
CA GLU A 52 -38.98 13.36 2.82
C GLU A 52 -37.84 13.31 3.84
N PHE A 53 -38.05 13.85 5.05
CA PHE A 53 -37.03 13.77 6.11
C PHE A 53 -36.77 12.34 6.58
N THR A 54 -37.80 11.49 6.58
CA THR A 54 -37.67 10.07 6.95
C THR A 54 -36.93 9.30 5.86
N GLU A 55 -37.26 9.55 4.59
CA GLU A 55 -36.58 8.98 3.42
C GLU A 55 -35.10 9.37 3.42
N PHE A 56 -34.80 10.67 3.51
CA PHE A 56 -33.42 11.17 3.59
C PHE A 56 -32.64 10.54 4.74
N ARG A 57 -33.26 10.37 5.91
CA ARG A 57 -32.62 9.72 7.06
C ARG A 57 -32.30 8.24 6.78
N ASN A 58 -33.18 7.53 6.08
CA ASN A 58 -32.97 6.13 5.74
C ASN A 58 -31.90 5.96 4.67
N GLU A 59 -31.87 6.85 3.67
CA GLU A 59 -30.80 6.91 2.66
C GLU A 59 -29.45 7.12 3.34
N MET A 60 -29.33 8.16 4.19
CA MET A 60 -28.10 8.42 4.96
C MET A 60 -27.66 7.24 5.84
N GLN A 61 -28.60 6.48 6.42
CA GLN A 61 -28.27 5.27 7.19
C GLN A 61 -27.74 4.14 6.30
N THR A 62 -28.30 4.01 5.10
CA THR A 62 -27.88 3.01 4.11
C THR A 62 -26.49 3.34 3.58
N ASP A 63 -26.28 4.58 3.12
CA ASP A 63 -24.98 5.05 2.62
C ASP A 63 -23.87 4.87 3.67
N PHE A 64 -24.17 5.16 4.94
CA PHE A 64 -23.19 5.00 6.02
C PHE A 64 -22.89 3.53 6.33
N ALA A 65 -23.86 2.63 6.15
CA ALA A 65 -23.65 1.19 6.30
C ALA A 65 -22.80 0.63 5.15
N GLU A 66 -23.08 1.07 3.91
CA GLU A 66 -22.32 0.71 2.72
C GLU A 66 -20.87 1.19 2.83
N PHE A 67 -20.66 2.48 3.16
CA PHE A 67 -19.32 3.04 3.39
C PHE A 67 -18.54 2.27 4.46
N ARG A 68 -19.19 1.89 5.57
CA ARG A 68 -18.53 1.08 6.61
C ARG A 68 -18.13 -0.30 6.09
N SER A 69 -18.98 -0.93 5.28
CA SER A 69 -18.69 -2.23 4.69
C SER A 69 -17.53 -2.16 3.71
N GLU A 70 -17.51 -1.14 2.86
CA GLU A 70 -16.43 -0.87 1.89
C GLU A 70 -15.10 -0.67 2.62
N MET A 71 -15.06 0.22 3.62
CA MET A 71 -13.87 0.43 4.46
C MET A 71 -13.36 -0.84 5.14
N GLN A 72 -14.26 -1.73 5.58
CA GLN A 72 -13.87 -3.00 6.18
C GLN A 72 -13.29 -3.98 5.14
N SER A 73 -13.81 -3.97 3.92
CA SER A 73 -13.26 -4.76 2.79
C SER A 73 -11.87 -4.26 2.44
N GLU A 74 -11.71 -2.96 2.20
CA GLU A 74 -10.42 -2.34 1.86
C GLU A 74 -9.36 -2.62 2.93
N PHE A 75 -9.71 -2.49 4.21
CA PHE A 75 -8.77 -2.79 5.29
C PHE A 75 -8.35 -4.26 5.31
N THR A 76 -9.26 -5.17 4.97
CA THR A 76 -8.96 -6.61 4.89
C THR A 76 -8.06 -6.93 3.70
N GLU A 77 -8.33 -6.32 2.55
CA GLU A 77 -7.52 -6.45 1.33
C GLU A 77 -6.11 -5.93 1.56
N PHE A 78 -5.97 -4.71 2.09
CA PHE A 78 -4.68 -4.11 2.42
C PHE A 78 -3.87 -4.96 3.41
N ARG A 79 -4.53 -5.55 4.42
CA ARG A 79 -3.87 -6.45 5.36
C ARG A 79 -3.34 -7.71 4.68
N ASN A 80 -4.10 -8.29 3.75
CA ASN A 80 -3.69 -9.48 3.00
C ASN A 80 -2.54 -9.17 2.03
N GLU A 81 -2.56 -8.00 1.40
CA GLU A 81 -1.49 -7.51 0.54
C GLU A 81 -0.17 -7.41 1.32
N ILE A 82 -0.17 -6.72 2.46
CA ILE A 82 1.01 -6.63 3.35
C ILE A 82 1.53 -8.02 3.77
N GLN A 83 0.64 -8.95 4.10
CA GLN A 83 1.05 -10.30 4.49
C GLN A 83 1.71 -11.06 3.34
N THR A 84 1.22 -10.85 2.12
CA THR A 84 1.76 -11.46 0.90
C THR A 84 3.14 -10.88 0.61
N GLU A 85 3.26 -9.54 0.55
CA GLU A 85 4.54 -8.86 0.33
C GLU A 85 5.60 -9.25 1.37
N PHE A 86 5.22 -9.33 2.65
CA PHE A 86 6.15 -9.74 3.70
C PHE A 86 6.63 -11.18 3.52
N THR A 87 5.75 -12.08 3.05
CA THR A 87 6.10 -13.48 2.77
C THR A 87 7.04 -13.58 1.57
N GLU A 88 6.76 -12.83 0.51
CA GLU A 88 7.59 -12.76 -0.69
C GLU A 88 8.99 -12.23 -0.36
N PHE A 89 9.06 -11.09 0.33
CA PHE A 89 10.33 -10.50 0.78
C PHE A 89 11.16 -11.46 1.65
N ARG A 90 10.50 -12.20 2.56
CA ARG A 90 11.18 -13.20 3.39
C ARG A 90 11.77 -14.33 2.54
N ASN A 91 11.03 -14.80 1.53
CA ASN A 91 11.49 -15.87 0.63
C ASN A 91 12.64 -15.39 -0.26
N GLU A 92 12.58 -14.15 -0.74
CA GLU A 92 13.65 -13.51 -1.50
C GLU A 92 14.95 -13.47 -0.69
N ILE A 93 14.91 -12.93 0.54
CA ILE A 93 16.09 -12.91 1.43
C ILE A 93 16.65 -14.31 1.69
N GLN A 94 15.78 -15.31 1.90
CA GLN A 94 16.24 -16.69 2.12
C GLN A 94 16.95 -17.26 0.90
N THR A 95 16.46 -16.93 -0.30
CA THR A 95 17.04 -17.36 -1.57
C THR A 95 18.38 -16.69 -1.79
N GLU A 96 18.44 -15.36 -1.69
CA GLU A 96 19.68 -14.59 -1.83
C GLU A 96 20.75 -15.04 -0.83
N PHE A 97 20.38 -15.31 0.42
CA PHE A 97 21.32 -15.80 1.43
C PHE A 97 21.84 -17.20 1.12
N ALA A 98 21.00 -18.08 0.56
CA ALA A 98 21.43 -19.42 0.14
C ALA A 98 22.37 -19.37 -1.06
N GLU A 99 22.10 -18.48 -2.02
CA GLU A 99 22.96 -18.22 -3.18
C GLU A 99 24.32 -17.66 -2.74
N PHE A 100 24.31 -16.60 -1.91
CA PHE A 100 25.53 -16.00 -1.35
C PHE A 100 26.38 -17.04 -0.60
N ARG A 101 25.76 -17.90 0.21
CA ARG A 101 26.48 -18.97 0.92
C ARG A 101 27.11 -19.98 -0.04
N THR A 102 26.46 -20.25 -1.17
CA THR A 102 26.95 -21.16 -2.20
C THR A 102 28.13 -20.55 -2.94
N GLU A 103 28.05 -19.27 -3.29
CA GLU A 103 29.13 -18.50 -3.90
C GLU A 103 30.37 -18.47 -3.01
N ILE A 104 30.23 -18.09 -1.73
CA ILE A 104 31.36 -18.08 -0.78
C ILE A 104 32.01 -19.47 -0.63
N ARG A 105 31.24 -20.55 -0.65
CA ARG A 105 31.79 -21.92 -0.60
C ARG A 105 32.59 -22.26 -1.86
N LYS A 106 32.10 -21.84 -3.02
CA LYS A 106 32.78 -22.04 -4.30
C LYS A 106 34.09 -21.26 -4.32
N ASP A 107 34.05 -19.98 -4.00
CA ASP A 107 35.22 -19.10 -3.96
C ASP A 107 36.29 -19.64 -3.00
N PHE A 108 35.88 -20.10 -1.82
CA PHE A 108 36.80 -20.70 -0.86
C PHE A 108 37.43 -22.00 -1.37
N ALA A 109 36.67 -22.84 -2.10
CA ALA A 109 37.19 -24.06 -2.70
C ALA A 109 38.18 -23.76 -3.82
N GLU A 110 37.87 -22.78 -4.67
CA GLU A 110 38.76 -22.29 -5.74
C GLU A 110 40.07 -21.74 -5.16
N PHE A 111 39.98 -20.85 -4.18
CA PHE A 111 41.14 -20.29 -3.47
C PHE A 111 42.01 -21.38 -2.83
N LYS A 112 41.40 -22.39 -2.19
CA LYS A 112 42.14 -23.52 -1.60
C LYS A 112 42.87 -24.34 -2.67
N ASN A 113 42.27 -24.54 -3.82
CA ASN A 113 42.89 -25.26 -4.93
C ASN A 113 44.05 -24.46 -5.53
N GLU A 114 43.90 -23.15 -5.66
CA GLU A 114 44.96 -22.24 -6.11
C GLU A 114 46.18 -22.31 -5.18
N ILE A 115 45.97 -22.16 -3.87
CA ILE A 115 47.05 -22.30 -2.86
C ILE A 115 47.73 -23.67 -2.96
N ARG A 116 46.96 -24.76 -3.11
CA ARG A 116 47.54 -26.10 -3.21
C ARG A 116 48.40 -26.25 -4.47
N SER A 117 47.97 -25.65 -5.58
CA SER A 117 48.73 -25.64 -6.83
C SER A 117 50.02 -24.85 -6.69
N ASP A 118 49.96 -23.68 -6.04
CA ASP A 118 51.13 -22.85 -5.75
C ASP A 118 52.15 -23.55 -4.85
N ILE A 119 51.69 -24.19 -3.77
CA ILE A 119 52.55 -25.00 -2.89
C ILE A 119 53.22 -26.11 -3.70
N SER A 120 52.46 -26.85 -4.52
CA SER A 120 53.01 -27.95 -5.33
C SER A 120 54.05 -27.46 -6.34
N ARG A 121 53.82 -26.28 -6.93
CA ARG A 121 54.78 -25.62 -7.82
C ARG A 121 56.06 -25.25 -7.08
N LEU A 122 55.95 -24.60 -5.92
CA LEU A 122 57.10 -24.22 -5.09
C LEU A 122 57.91 -25.44 -4.64
N GLU A 123 57.25 -26.52 -4.21
CA GLU A 123 57.94 -27.77 -3.83
C GLU A 123 58.74 -28.36 -4.99
N ASN A 124 58.20 -28.33 -6.21
CA ASN A 124 58.89 -28.81 -7.40
C ASN A 124 60.08 -27.91 -7.76
N GLU A 125 59.91 -26.59 -7.70
CA GLU A 125 60.99 -25.63 -7.92
C GLU A 125 62.13 -25.81 -6.91
N MET A 126 61.81 -26.04 -5.63
CA MET A 126 62.80 -26.34 -4.60
C MET A 126 63.57 -27.63 -4.86
N LYS A 127 62.89 -28.72 -5.23
CA LYS A 127 63.54 -30.00 -5.60
C LYS A 127 64.48 -29.84 -6.79
N LEU A 128 64.05 -29.09 -7.82
CA LEU A 128 64.89 -28.79 -8.97
C LEU A 128 66.11 -27.96 -8.59
N LEU A 129 65.95 -27.00 -7.69
CA LEU A 129 67.05 -26.19 -7.17
C LEU A 129 68.04 -27.04 -6.38
N GLU A 130 67.55 -27.90 -5.47
CA GLU A 130 68.37 -28.83 -4.70
C GLU A 130 69.19 -29.75 -5.62
N HIS A 131 68.54 -30.37 -6.62
CA HIS A 131 69.24 -31.24 -7.57
C HIS A 131 70.31 -30.49 -8.36
N ARG A 132 70.01 -29.26 -8.84
CA ARG A 132 70.98 -28.41 -9.54
C ARG A 132 72.17 -28.04 -8.64
N MET A 133 71.94 -27.75 -7.36
CA MET A 133 73.01 -27.48 -6.41
C MET A 133 73.87 -28.72 -6.15
N THR A 134 73.26 -29.87 -5.93
CA THR A 134 73.96 -31.14 -5.72
C THR A 134 74.87 -31.49 -6.91
N ILE A 135 74.37 -31.33 -8.14
CA ILE A 135 75.20 -31.51 -9.34
C ILE A 135 76.35 -30.50 -9.36
N LYS A 136 76.09 -29.20 -9.21
CA LYS A 136 77.12 -28.17 -9.26
C LYS A 136 78.21 -28.39 -8.20
N LEU A 137 77.83 -28.64 -6.95
CA LEU A 137 78.76 -28.92 -5.86
C LEU A 137 79.53 -30.22 -6.09
N GLY A 138 78.88 -31.28 -6.56
CA GLY A 138 79.54 -32.54 -6.92
C GLY A 138 80.59 -32.36 -8.02
N THR A 139 80.25 -31.63 -9.08
CA THR A 139 81.20 -31.32 -10.16
C THR A 139 82.38 -30.50 -9.66
N LEU A 140 82.15 -29.52 -8.78
CA LEU A 140 83.22 -28.71 -8.18
C LEU A 140 84.16 -29.56 -7.31
N MET A 141 83.62 -30.49 -6.51
CA MET A 141 84.40 -31.40 -5.67
C MET A 141 85.30 -32.32 -6.50
N VAL A 142 84.78 -32.86 -7.61
CA VAL A 142 85.57 -33.68 -8.54
C VAL A 142 86.71 -32.87 -9.14
N VAL A 143 86.44 -31.65 -9.60
CA VAL A 143 87.47 -30.74 -10.13
C VAL A 143 88.51 -30.38 -9.06
N ALA A 144 88.09 -30.11 -7.82
CA ALA A 144 89.02 -29.83 -6.73
C ALA A 144 89.93 -31.03 -6.41
N MET A 145 89.36 -32.25 -6.36
CA MET A 145 90.13 -33.48 -6.11
C MET A 145 91.13 -33.80 -7.24
N THR A 146 90.75 -33.60 -8.52
CA THR A 146 91.67 -33.81 -9.64
C THR A 146 92.83 -32.83 -9.61
N VAL A 147 92.59 -31.57 -9.27
CA VAL A 147 93.66 -30.56 -9.07
C VAL A 147 94.59 -30.95 -7.93
N LEU A 148 94.05 -31.30 -6.75
CA LEU A 148 94.86 -31.70 -5.58
C LEU A 148 95.73 -32.93 -5.86
N THR A 149 95.16 -33.97 -6.47
CA THR A 149 95.89 -35.20 -6.81
C THR A 149 96.97 -34.95 -7.87
N THR A 150 96.73 -34.04 -8.82
CA THR A 150 97.73 -33.65 -9.81
C THR A 150 98.88 -32.90 -9.14
N ILE A 151 98.60 -31.90 -8.29
CA ILE A 151 99.63 -31.15 -7.55
C ILE A 151 100.51 -32.09 -6.71
N ASN A 152 99.91 -33.06 -6.00
CA ASN A 152 100.64 -34.00 -5.16
C ASN A 152 101.54 -34.99 -5.92
N LYS A 153 101.42 -35.09 -7.26
CA LYS A 153 102.36 -35.86 -8.10
C LYS A 153 103.58 -35.04 -8.55
N PHE A 154 103.53 -33.72 -8.44
CA PHE A 154 104.58 -32.80 -8.88
C PHE A 154 105.41 -32.19 -7.73
N ILE A 155 105.07 -32.52 -6.48
CA ILE A 155 105.82 -32.19 -5.26
C ILE A 155 106.49 -33.46 -4.77
#